data_AF-A0A1S4D0U1-F1
#
_entry.id   AF-A0A1S4D0U1-F1
#
_cell.length_a   1.000
_cell.length_b   1.000
_cell.length_c   1.000
_cell.angle_alpha   90.00
_cell.angle_beta   90.00
_cell.angle_gamma   90.00
#
_symmetry.space_group_name_H-M   'P 1'
#
loop_
_entity.id
_entity.type
_entity.pdbx_description
1 polymer ?
#
loop_
_entity_poly.entity_id
_entity_poly.type
_entity_poly.pdbx_seq_one_letter_code
_entity_poly.pdbx_strand_id
1 'polypeptide(L)'
;MESVGLKESDLTLMHDFSIQQMYLKLRGDFSKCPRRRLTCNNYVAPRWVFILYLALNGRLQTIDKIAKWSVIDDLICPLCTEVPETLDHLLFKCSISSMIWKKILQWQGVDKGPYEWKDEVVWAIDHVKGNSAKAHIYRMSLAACVYFI
;
A
#
# COMPACT_ATOMS: atom_id res chain seq x y z
N MET A 1 -8.26 -19.45 25.28
CA MET A 1 -7.30 -18.76 26.16
C MET A 1 -6.59 -19.88 26.91
N GLU A 2 -5.31 -20.21 26.77
CA GLU A 2 -4.13 -19.67 26.08
C GLU A 2 -3.35 -20.91 25.60
N SER A 3 -2.92 -20.95 24.34
CA SER A 3 -2.04 -22.03 23.86
C SER A 3 -0.96 -21.46 22.92
N VAL A 4 -0.48 -20.27 23.24
CA VAL A 4 0.66 -19.66 22.56
C VAL A 4 1.63 -19.22 23.65
N GLY A 5 2.49 -20.14 24.06
CA GLY A 5 3.50 -19.90 25.09
C GLY A 5 4.43 -21.10 25.18
N LEU A 6 5.67 -20.90 24.72
CA LEU A 6 6.77 -21.85 24.92
C LEU A 6 6.90 -22.18 26.40
N LYS A 7 6.93 -23.45 26.75
CA LYS A 7 7.11 -23.89 28.14
C LYS A 7 8.60 -23.94 28.46
N GLU A 8 8.93 -23.78 29.73
CA GLU A 8 10.33 -23.81 30.21
C GLU A 8 11.05 -25.14 29.89
N SER A 9 10.29 -26.23 29.72
CA SER A 9 10.76 -27.52 29.23
C SER A 9 11.23 -27.51 27.76
N ASP A 10 10.71 -26.61 26.93
CA ASP A 10 11.12 -26.49 25.52
C ASP A 10 12.45 -25.76 25.38
N LEU A 11 12.81 -24.93 26.37
CA LEU A 11 14.07 -24.19 26.45
C LEU A 11 15.24 -25.09 26.83
N THR A 12 15.03 -26.04 27.74
CA THR A 12 16.07 -26.97 28.21
C THR A 12 16.42 -28.06 27.18
N LEU A 13 15.55 -28.29 26.19
CA LEU A 13 15.77 -29.21 25.07
C LEU A 13 16.51 -28.58 23.88
N MET A 14 16.68 -27.25 23.85
CA MET A 14 17.40 -26.57 22.77
C MET A 14 18.91 -26.68 22.99
N HIS A 15 19.56 -27.52 22.17
CA HIS A 15 21.01 -27.74 22.22
C HIS A 15 21.82 -26.46 21.96
N ASP A 16 21.31 -25.55 21.13
CA ASP A 16 21.85 -24.21 20.92
C ASP A 16 20.74 -23.17 21.08
N PHE A 17 20.91 -22.24 22.03
CA PHE A 17 19.94 -21.17 22.25
C PHE A 17 20.10 -20.07 21.19
N SER A 18 19.05 -19.84 20.39
CA SER A 18 19.00 -18.74 19.43
C SER A 18 17.83 -17.80 19.75
N ILE A 19 18.15 -16.55 20.07
CA ILE A 19 17.17 -15.49 20.29
C ILE A 19 16.24 -15.34 19.06
N GLN A 20 16.78 -15.49 17.85
CA GLN A 20 16.00 -15.42 16.62
C GLN A 20 14.96 -16.55 16.53
N GLN A 21 15.35 -17.78 16.83
CA GLN A 21 14.43 -18.93 16.82
C GLN A 21 13.37 -18.81 17.92
N MET A 22 13.77 -18.37 19.12
CA MET A 22 12.87 -18.10 20.23
C MET A 22 11.85 -17.02 19.86
N TYR A 23 12.32 -15.91 19.28
CA TYR A 23 11.46 -14.82 18.82
C TYR A 23 10.47 -15.30 17.76
N LEU A 24 10.90 -16.10 16.77
CA LEU A 24 10.01 -16.65 15.74
C LEU A 24 8.93 -17.55 16.34
N LYS A 25 9.27 -18.40 17.31
CA LYS A 25 8.32 -19.26 18.01
C LYS A 25 7.34 -18.48 18.88
N LEU A 26 7.82 -17.49 19.64
CA LEU A 26 6.96 -16.60 20.47
C LEU A 26 6.04 -15.73 19.63
N ARG A 27 6.53 -15.30 18.46
CA ARG A 27 5.77 -14.50 17.52
C ARG A 27 4.64 -15.30 16.87
N GLY A 28 4.81 -16.61 16.68
CA GLY A 28 3.82 -17.45 16.00
C GLY A 28 3.73 -17.20 14.49
N ASP A 29 2.77 -17.86 13.84
CA ASP A 29 2.57 -17.75 12.39
C ASP A 29 1.79 -16.49 12.02
N PHE A 30 2.49 -15.52 11.42
CA PHE A 30 1.87 -14.35 10.81
C PHE A 30 1.98 -14.43 9.29
N SER A 31 0.87 -14.14 8.61
CA SER A 31 0.88 -13.94 7.16
C SER A 31 1.73 -12.72 6.82
N LYS A 32 2.69 -12.88 5.90
CA LYS A 32 3.48 -11.76 5.40
C LYS A 32 2.53 -10.76 4.74
N CYS A 33 2.43 -9.53 5.27
CA CYS A 33 1.62 -8.47 4.68
C CYS A 33 2.10 -8.17 3.25
N PRO A 34 1.33 -8.49 2.19
CA PRO A 34 1.81 -8.38 0.81
C PRO A 34 2.09 -6.93 0.40
N ARG A 35 1.35 -5.97 0.99
CA ARG A 35 1.49 -4.53 0.75
C ARG A 35 2.86 -3.96 1.14
N ARG A 36 3.59 -4.61 2.06
CA ARG A 36 4.98 -4.22 2.40
C ARG A 36 5.90 -4.17 1.18
N ARG A 37 5.58 -4.93 0.12
CA ARG A 37 6.36 -4.93 -1.13
C ARG A 37 6.32 -3.60 -1.88
N LEU A 38 5.30 -2.76 -1.64
CA LEU A 38 5.14 -1.47 -2.31
C LEU A 38 5.77 -0.31 -1.52
N THR A 39 5.87 -0.47 -0.18
CA THR A 39 6.36 0.59 0.71
C THR A 39 7.79 0.36 1.19
N CYS A 40 8.17 -0.88 1.52
CA CYS A 40 9.52 -1.19 1.97
C CYS A 40 10.51 -1.15 0.80
N ASN A 41 11.71 -0.61 1.05
CA ASN A 41 12.77 -0.47 0.04
C ASN A 41 12.33 0.33 -1.21
N ASN A 42 11.46 1.33 -1.01
CA ASN A 42 11.10 2.28 -2.05
C ASN A 42 12.04 3.50 -1.95
N TYR A 43 12.71 3.86 -3.05
CA TYR A 43 13.78 4.85 -3.08
C TYR A 43 13.28 6.31 -3.27
N VAL A 44 11.99 6.56 -3.07
CA VAL A 44 11.44 7.93 -3.06
C VAL A 44 11.54 8.58 -1.67
N ALA A 45 11.18 9.86 -1.59
CA ALA A 45 11.11 10.58 -0.33
C ALA A 45 10.24 9.84 0.70
N PRO A 46 10.67 9.73 1.99
CA PRO A 46 9.91 9.04 3.03
C PRO A 46 8.47 9.54 3.19
N ARG A 47 8.25 10.84 2.93
CA ARG A 47 6.91 11.45 2.93
C ARG A 47 5.96 10.79 1.92
N TRP A 48 6.43 10.50 0.71
CA TRP A 48 5.61 9.88 -0.34
C TRP A 48 5.28 8.43 0.01
N VAL A 49 6.27 7.70 0.52
CA VAL A 49 6.08 6.32 1.01
C VAL A 49 5.07 6.29 2.15
N PHE A 50 5.09 7.27 3.04
CA PHE A 50 4.15 7.38 4.15
C PHE A 50 2.72 7.62 3.67
N ILE A 51 2.51 8.55 2.74
CA ILE A 51 1.18 8.79 2.14
C ILE A 51 0.69 7.55 1.38
N LEU A 52 1.57 6.89 0.61
CA LEU A 52 1.25 5.61 -0.04
C LEU A 52 0.85 4.53 0.99
N TYR A 53 1.56 4.44 2.11
CA TYR A 53 1.22 3.52 3.20
C TYR A 53 -0.16 3.81 3.78
N LEU A 54 -0.53 5.09 3.96
CA LEU A 54 -1.87 5.46 4.41
C LEU A 54 -2.93 5.05 3.37
N ALA A 55 -2.70 5.30 2.08
CA ALA A 55 -3.60 4.91 1.01
C ALA A 55 -3.81 3.38 0.95
N LEU A 56 -2.73 2.61 1.06
CA LEU A 56 -2.77 1.14 1.07
C LEU A 56 -3.54 0.55 2.25
N ASN A 57 -3.65 1.28 3.36
CA ASN A 57 -4.41 0.87 4.53
C ASN A 57 -5.81 1.51 4.59
N GLY A 58 -6.22 2.25 3.57
CA GLY A 58 -7.49 2.96 3.57
C GLY A 58 -7.55 4.03 4.67
N ARG A 59 -6.42 4.63 5.03
CA ARG A 59 -6.27 5.65 6.08
C ARG A 59 -5.95 7.04 5.54
N LEU A 60 -5.88 7.21 4.22
CA LEU A 60 -5.78 8.54 3.61
C LEU A 60 -7.05 9.35 3.94
N GLN A 61 -6.86 10.62 4.33
CA GLN A 61 -7.96 11.53 4.65
C GLN A 61 -8.55 12.09 3.35
N THR A 62 -9.53 11.38 2.81
CA THR A 62 -10.35 11.80 1.68
C THR A 62 -11.61 12.51 2.19
N ILE A 63 -12.24 13.36 1.37
CA ILE A 63 -13.40 14.18 1.75
C ILE A 63 -14.54 13.31 2.31
N ASP A 64 -14.77 12.12 1.75
CA ASP A 64 -15.72 11.11 2.26
C ASP A 64 -15.48 10.72 3.74
N LYS A 65 -14.24 10.75 4.21
CA LYS A 65 -13.90 10.45 5.60
C LYS A 65 -13.98 11.69 6.46
N ILE A 66 -13.59 12.85 5.96
CA ILE A 66 -13.67 14.12 6.71
C ILE A 66 -15.15 14.50 6.93
N ALA A 67 -16.03 14.22 5.97
CA ALA A 67 -17.48 14.43 6.09
C ALA A 67 -18.14 13.59 7.19
N LYS A 68 -17.48 12.52 7.69
CA LYS A 68 -17.97 11.78 8.86
C LYS A 68 -17.77 12.52 10.17
N TRP A 69 -16.84 13.48 10.20
CA TRP A 69 -16.45 14.24 11.39
C TRP A 69 -16.84 15.71 11.32
N SER A 70 -17.27 16.20 10.16
CA SER A 70 -17.62 17.61 9.91
C SER A 70 -18.75 17.73 8.90
N VAL A 71 -19.51 18.83 8.99
CA VAL A 71 -20.54 19.15 8.00
C VAL A 71 -19.83 19.69 6.76
N ILE A 72 -19.75 18.87 5.72
CA ILE A 72 -19.25 19.24 4.41
C ILE A 72 -20.44 19.20 3.46
N ASP A 73 -20.79 20.34 2.91
CA ASP A 73 -21.95 20.47 2.00
C ASP A 73 -21.67 19.91 0.61
N ASP A 74 -20.39 19.87 0.19
CA ASP A 74 -19.98 19.39 -1.13
C ASP A 74 -18.92 18.28 -1.02
N LEU A 75 -19.35 17.06 -1.38
CA LEU A 75 -18.51 15.85 -1.40
C LEU A 75 -17.84 15.63 -2.75
N ILE A 76 -17.96 16.56 -3.71
CA ILE A 76 -17.47 16.39 -5.07
C ILE A 76 -15.94 16.35 -5.12
N CYS A 77 -15.39 15.51 -6.00
CA CYS A 77 -13.96 15.38 -6.22
C CYS A 77 -13.34 16.70 -6.72
N PRO A 78 -12.26 17.20 -6.09
CA PRO A 78 -11.65 18.48 -6.42
C PRO A 78 -10.94 18.47 -7.78
N LEU A 79 -10.70 17.29 -8.36
CA LEU A 79 -10.04 17.15 -9.66
C LEU A 79 -11.05 17.27 -10.81
N CYS A 80 -12.06 16.39 -10.84
CA CYS A 80 -13.01 16.35 -11.96
C CYS A 80 -14.23 17.23 -11.75
N THR A 81 -14.55 17.61 -10.50
CA THR A 81 -15.76 18.37 -10.15
C THR A 81 -17.10 17.72 -10.58
N GLU A 82 -17.11 16.41 -10.86
CA GLU A 82 -18.27 15.71 -11.43
C GLU A 82 -18.87 14.63 -10.51
N VAL A 83 -18.04 13.94 -9.74
CA VAL A 83 -18.42 12.75 -8.96
C VAL A 83 -17.97 12.91 -7.52
N PRO A 84 -18.72 12.40 -6.51
CA PRO A 84 -18.27 12.39 -5.13
C PRO A 84 -16.87 11.77 -4.95
N GLU A 85 -16.03 12.43 -4.16
CA GLU A 85 -14.70 11.96 -3.84
C GLU A 85 -14.77 10.68 -3.02
N THR A 86 -14.11 9.65 -3.53
CA THR A 86 -13.74 8.45 -2.76
C THR A 86 -12.27 8.19 -3.03
N LEU A 87 -11.61 7.40 -2.17
CA LEU A 87 -10.21 7.05 -2.39
C LEU A 87 -9.98 6.38 -3.75
N ASP A 88 -10.88 5.48 -4.18
CA ASP A 88 -10.79 4.82 -5.47
C ASP A 88 -10.97 5.83 -6.63
N HIS A 89 -11.91 6.77 -6.50
CA HIS A 89 -12.13 7.86 -7.46
C HIS A 89 -10.94 8.81 -7.54
N LEU A 90 -10.51 9.39 -6.43
CA LEU A 90 -9.42 10.37 -6.38
C LEU A 90 -8.15 9.82 -7.05
N LEU A 91 -7.75 8.58 -6.71
CA LEU A 91 -6.47 8.03 -7.17
C LEU A 91 -6.48 7.62 -8.64
N PHE A 92 -7.34 6.69 -9.08
CA PHE A 92 -7.21 6.14 -10.45
C PHE A 92 -8.51 5.99 -11.25
N LYS A 93 -9.67 6.34 -10.67
CA LYS A 93 -10.97 6.32 -11.37
C LYS A 93 -11.46 7.70 -11.82
N CYS A 94 -10.95 8.78 -11.26
CA CYS A 94 -11.18 10.14 -11.74
C CYS A 94 -10.55 10.31 -13.13
N SER A 95 -11.26 10.99 -14.03
CA SER A 95 -10.84 11.19 -15.42
C SER A 95 -9.44 11.80 -15.54
N ILE A 96 -9.11 12.75 -14.66
CA ILE A 96 -7.81 13.42 -14.62
C ILE A 96 -6.71 12.50 -14.09
N SER A 97 -6.90 11.95 -12.88
CA SER A 97 -5.87 11.11 -12.24
C SER A 97 -5.63 9.80 -12.99
N SER A 98 -6.69 9.20 -13.54
CA SER A 98 -6.63 8.05 -14.44
C SER A 98 -5.81 8.35 -15.71
N MET A 99 -5.98 9.54 -16.30
CA MET A 99 -5.19 9.96 -17.46
C MET A 99 -3.70 10.13 -17.12
N ILE A 100 -3.39 10.74 -15.98
CA ILE A 100 -2.01 10.90 -15.49
C ILE A 100 -1.38 9.51 -15.30
N TRP A 101 -2.07 8.61 -14.60
CA TRP A 101 -1.56 7.27 -14.34
C TRP A 101 -1.35 6.47 -15.63
N LYS A 102 -2.29 6.55 -16.58
CA LYS A 102 -2.16 5.92 -17.90
C LYS A 102 -0.91 6.40 -18.64
N LYS A 103 -0.64 7.70 -18.66
CA LYS A 103 0.57 8.26 -19.30
C LYS A 103 1.86 7.73 -18.65
N ILE A 104 1.86 7.62 -17.32
CA ILE A 104 3.00 7.09 -16.56
C ILE A 104 3.21 5.59 -16.85
N LEU A 105 2.15 4.79 -16.91
CA LEU A 105 2.23 3.37 -17.28
C LEU A 105 2.78 3.20 -18.70
N GLN A 106 2.31 4.00 -19.66
CA GLN A 106 2.80 3.99 -21.04
C GLN A 106 4.29 4.35 -21.11
N TRP A 107 4.71 5.38 -20.39
CA TRP A 107 6.12 5.78 -20.31
C TRP A 107 7.02 4.65 -19.75
N GLN A 108 6.50 3.84 -18.83
CA GLN A 108 7.22 2.69 -18.28
C GLN A 108 7.16 1.41 -19.15
N GLY A 109 6.42 1.44 -20.27
CA GLY A 109 6.16 0.23 -21.07
C GLY A 109 5.38 -0.83 -20.30
N VAL A 110 4.41 -0.42 -19.49
CA VAL A 110 3.44 -1.31 -18.84
C VAL A 110 2.16 -1.31 -19.68
N ASP A 111 1.92 -2.41 -20.39
CA ASP A 111 0.75 -2.58 -21.25
C ASP A 111 -0.47 -3.01 -20.43
N LYS A 112 -1.03 -2.06 -19.68
CA LYS A 112 -2.30 -2.22 -18.97
C LYS A 112 -3.05 -0.90 -18.91
N GLY A 113 -4.36 -0.98 -18.72
CA GLY A 113 -5.18 0.18 -18.40
C GLY A 113 -4.98 0.67 -16.96
N PRO A 114 -5.39 1.92 -16.65
CA PRO A 114 -5.58 2.32 -15.26
C PRO A 114 -6.70 1.47 -14.65
N TYR A 115 -6.42 0.77 -13.55
CA TYR A 115 -7.44 0.06 -12.78
C TYR A 115 -7.98 0.93 -11.66
N GLU A 116 -9.07 0.50 -11.02
CA GLU A 116 -9.45 1.07 -9.73
C GLU A 116 -8.33 0.85 -8.70
N TRP A 117 -8.22 1.72 -7.70
CA TRP A 117 -7.11 1.67 -6.74
C TRP A 117 -6.90 0.29 -6.11
N LYS A 118 -7.97 -0.41 -5.72
CA LYS A 118 -7.88 -1.75 -5.13
C LYS A 118 -7.26 -2.76 -6.08
N ASP A 119 -7.72 -2.79 -7.33
CA ASP A 119 -7.23 -3.71 -8.36
C ASP A 119 -5.80 -3.35 -8.77
N GLU A 120 -5.46 -2.06 -8.79
CA GLU A 120 -4.12 -1.57 -9.03
C GLU A 120 -3.13 -2.08 -7.97
N VAL A 121 -3.53 -2.06 -6.70
CA VAL A 121 -2.71 -2.56 -5.58
C VAL A 121 -2.51 -4.06 -5.69
N VAL A 122 -3.56 -4.83 -6.01
CA VAL A 122 -3.46 -6.29 -6.22
C VAL A 122 -2.50 -6.59 -7.37
N TRP A 123 -2.70 -5.94 -8.52
CA TRP A 123 -1.81 -6.09 -9.67
C TRP A 123 -0.36 -5.77 -9.32
N ALA A 124 -0.13 -4.67 -8.59
CA ALA A 124 1.22 -4.27 -8.19
C ALA A 124 1.89 -5.29 -7.25
N ILE A 125 1.16 -5.85 -6.28
CA ILE A 125 1.69 -6.89 -5.38
C ILE A 125 2.12 -8.15 -6.14
N ASP A 126 1.40 -8.48 -7.22
CA ASP A 126 1.62 -9.69 -8.01
C ASP A 126 2.70 -9.54 -9.08
N HIS A 127 2.83 -8.35 -9.69
CA HIS A 127 3.74 -8.13 -10.82
C HIS A 127 5.03 -7.38 -10.42
N VAL A 128 5.01 -6.61 -9.33
CA VAL A 128 6.13 -5.76 -8.90
C VAL A 128 6.94 -6.47 -7.82
N LYS A 129 7.49 -7.63 -8.19
CA LYS A 129 8.29 -8.51 -7.31
C LYS A 129 9.79 -8.27 -7.49
N GLY A 130 10.55 -8.46 -6.41
CA GLY A 130 12.01 -8.41 -6.43
C GLY A 130 12.61 -7.01 -6.57
N ASN A 131 13.88 -6.95 -6.99
CA ASN A 131 14.72 -5.75 -7.02
C ASN A 131 15.09 -5.30 -8.44
N SER A 132 14.26 -5.62 -9.44
CA SER A 132 14.53 -5.17 -10.81
C SER A 132 14.32 -3.65 -10.93
N ALA A 133 15.06 -3.01 -11.85
CA ALA A 133 14.90 -1.58 -12.12
C ALA A 133 13.44 -1.24 -12.48
N LYS A 134 12.79 -2.07 -13.31
CA LYS A 134 11.36 -1.92 -13.66
C LYS A 134 10.47 -1.96 -12.42
N ALA A 135 10.74 -2.86 -11.47
CA ALA A 135 9.97 -2.94 -10.23
C ALA A 135 10.18 -1.70 -9.34
N HIS A 136 11.40 -1.19 -9.25
CA HIS A 136 11.68 0.04 -8.50
C HIS A 136 11.00 1.26 -9.13
N ILE A 137 11.14 1.46 -10.45
CA ILE A 137 10.50 2.56 -11.18
C ILE A 137 8.98 2.55 -10.96
N TYR A 138 8.36 1.37 -11.00
CA TYR A 138 6.93 1.25 -10.74
C TYR A 138 6.56 1.68 -9.31
N ARG A 139 7.24 1.15 -8.28
CA ARG A 139 6.98 1.51 -6.87
C ARG A 139 7.18 3.01 -6.63
N MET A 140 8.22 3.58 -7.23
CA MET A 140 8.54 5.00 -7.10
C MET A 140 7.47 5.86 -7.74
N SER A 141 7.05 5.52 -8.96
CA SER A 141 6.04 6.26 -9.70
C SER A 141 4.67 6.14 -9.04
N LEU A 142 4.30 4.96 -8.53
CA LEU A 142 3.07 4.76 -7.78
C LEU A 142 3.04 5.65 -6.53
N ALA A 143 4.12 5.66 -5.75
CA ALA A 143 4.23 6.51 -4.56
C ALA A 143 4.18 8.01 -4.90
N ALA A 144 4.82 8.42 -5.98
CA ALA A 144 4.78 9.79 -6.46
C ALA A 144 3.37 10.21 -6.88
N CYS A 145 2.66 9.37 -7.66
CA CYS A 145 1.29 9.66 -8.07
C CYS A 145 0.36 9.85 -6.87
N VAL A 146 0.39 8.90 -5.93
CA VAL A 146 -0.45 8.95 -4.73
C VAL A 146 -0.12 10.16 -3.83
N TYR A 147 1.09 10.71 -3.93
CA TYR A 147 1.50 11.89 -3.16
C TYR A 147 1.10 13.22 -3.81
N PHE A 148 1.14 13.31 -5.14
CA PHE A 148 0.90 14.55 -5.88
C PHE A 148 -0.53 14.71 -6.41
N ILE A 149 -1.30 13.62 -6.43
CA ILE A 149 -2.75 13.65 -6.55
C ILE A 149 -3.32 14.19 -5.24
#